data_AF-A0A9X4HI32-F1
#
_entry.id   AF-A0A9X4HI32-F1
#
_cell.length_a   1.000
_cell.length_b   1.000
_cell.length_c   1.000
_cell.angle_alpha   90.00
_cell.angle_beta   90.00
_cell.angle_gamma   90.00
#
_symmetry.space_group_name_H-M   'P 1'
#
loop_
_entity.id
_entity.type
_entity.pdbx_description
1 polymer ?
#
loop_
_entity_poly.entity_id
_entity_poly.type
_entity_poly.pdbx_seq_one_letter_code
_entity_poly.pdbx_strand_id
1 'polypeptide(L)'
;MRYLTLLASLMCVALSVSAAKADRRVAFVVGNGSYKNVAQLPNPPIDAKAMASTLRNVGFEVIEGSNLSRDQMTEKLLDFGRKAQGSDIALFYYAGHGIAVSGTNYLLPVDADIKSEMDVKLGAAINIDLTLEQTMGDAKVKLVFLDACRDNPFAAKIKSNSATRSVNVQSGLAEMKSGEGTLIAFATGPGQTALDGQEGNNSPFTRALIDNITKPGVEIQQAMTSVRAQVNEETRKGQLPWGHTNLTGSVYLNQAPTTQVAAAAPTATGIMPAATGGSDGVELEYWRSVKESNKPEELNAYLTAYPNGQFKALALARLAAIKSGPSTATRTLNAGVDPATFTDEATQVTEDQIGLDKNKRRDVQRRLTALGFDINQTGTFNDETRSVLKRWQTARGYPSSGYLNKLQHKALLSEVVAAPATASDTSQKAARRAATAPAQSSAPAPAPQPRSNPGDAAGAAFVGGVVGGMMGGMFRR
;
A
#
# COMPACT_ATOMS: atom_id res chain seq x y z
N MET A 1 64.82 -24.77 2.81
CA MET A 1 63.49 -24.84 3.47
C MET A 1 62.90 -23.47 3.80
N ARG A 2 63.65 -22.51 4.37
CA ARG A 2 63.15 -21.15 4.70
C ARG A 2 62.58 -20.33 3.52
N TYR A 3 63.16 -20.45 2.33
CA TYR A 3 62.64 -19.78 1.13
C TYR A 3 61.37 -20.42 0.57
N LEU A 4 61.19 -21.73 0.78
CA LEU A 4 60.00 -22.46 0.34
C LEU A 4 58.78 -22.11 1.20
N THR A 5 58.98 -21.93 2.51
CA THR A 5 57.93 -21.46 3.44
C THR A 5 57.54 -20.00 3.20
N LEU A 6 58.47 -19.16 2.76
CA LEU A 6 58.21 -17.75 2.41
C LEU A 6 57.41 -17.62 1.11
N LEU A 7 57.75 -18.40 0.08
CA LEU A 7 57.00 -18.45 -1.17
C LEU A 7 55.60 -19.05 -0.98
N ALA A 8 55.46 -20.10 -0.18
CA ALA A 8 54.16 -20.70 0.13
C ALA A 8 53.25 -19.74 0.92
N SER A 9 53.82 -18.97 1.86
CA SER A 9 53.08 -17.95 2.63
C SER A 9 52.62 -16.79 1.73
N LEU A 10 53.49 -16.31 0.83
CA LEU A 10 53.16 -15.25 -0.13
C LEU A 10 52.06 -15.68 -1.11
N MET A 11 52.07 -16.95 -1.52
CA MET A 11 51.06 -17.51 -2.43
C MET A 11 49.70 -17.72 -1.74
N CYS A 12 49.67 -18.08 -0.46
CA CYS A 12 48.44 -18.17 0.34
C CYS A 12 47.79 -16.80 0.61
N VAL A 13 48.58 -15.73 0.74
CA VAL A 13 48.06 -14.35 0.87
C VAL A 13 47.51 -13.84 -0.47
N ALA A 14 48.11 -14.23 -1.61
CA ALA A 14 47.60 -13.87 -2.93
C ALA A 14 46.30 -14.61 -3.32
N LEU A 15 46.08 -15.82 -2.80
CA LEU A 15 44.89 -16.64 -3.06
C LEU A 15 43.69 -16.33 -2.15
N SER A 16 43.85 -15.46 -1.14
CA SER A 16 42.78 -15.05 -0.22
C SER A 16 42.17 -13.69 -0.55
N VAL A 17 42.60 -13.05 -1.64
CA VAL A 17 41.90 -11.90 -2.23
C VAL A 17 40.71 -12.42 -3.03
N SER A 18 39.67 -12.90 -2.34
CA SER A 18 38.33 -12.89 -2.92
C SER A 18 38.03 -11.44 -3.22
N ALA A 19 38.01 -11.07 -4.50
CA ALA A 19 37.42 -9.82 -4.94
C ALA A 19 36.02 -9.77 -4.34
N ALA A 20 35.81 -8.93 -3.33
CA ALA A 20 34.49 -8.64 -2.82
C ALA A 20 33.69 -8.16 -4.04
N LYS A 21 32.77 -9.00 -4.55
CA LYS A 21 31.85 -8.58 -5.60
C LYS A 21 31.03 -7.45 -5.00
N ALA A 22 31.35 -6.22 -5.37
CA ALA A 22 30.53 -5.08 -5.02
C ALA A 22 29.12 -5.35 -5.56
N ASP A 23 28.11 -5.21 -4.70
CA ASP A 23 26.71 -5.32 -5.11
C ASP A 23 26.47 -4.41 -6.31
N ARG A 24 25.87 -4.93 -7.38
CA ARG A 24 25.56 -4.11 -8.56
C ARG A 24 24.28 -3.33 -8.28
N ARG A 25 24.42 -2.02 -8.11
CA ARG A 25 23.35 -1.08 -7.77
C ARG A 25 23.14 -0.10 -8.90
N VAL A 26 21.93 -0.03 -9.46
CA VAL A 26 21.62 0.84 -10.59
C VAL A 26 20.38 1.67 -10.29
N ALA A 27 20.42 2.97 -10.59
CA ALA A 27 19.31 3.87 -10.36
C ALA A 27 18.90 4.63 -11.63
N PHE A 28 17.60 4.78 -11.83
CA PHE A 28 17.00 5.72 -12.77
C PHE A 28 16.43 6.90 -11.99
N VAL A 29 16.83 8.12 -12.32
CA VAL A 29 16.48 9.33 -11.56
C VAL A 29 16.05 10.44 -12.52
N VAL A 30 14.75 10.74 -12.59
CA VAL A 30 14.23 11.77 -13.51
C VAL A 30 13.42 12.84 -12.79
N GLY A 31 13.63 14.09 -13.18
CA GLY A 31 12.90 15.25 -12.67
C GLY A 31 12.32 16.10 -13.80
N ASN A 32 11.01 16.09 -13.98
CA ASN A 32 10.33 16.86 -15.01
C ASN A 32 9.53 18.02 -14.40
N GLY A 33 9.88 19.24 -14.80
CA GLY A 33 9.31 20.48 -14.26
C GLY A 33 8.86 21.50 -15.31
N SER A 34 9.58 21.62 -16.43
CA SER A 34 9.33 22.62 -17.48
C SER A 34 8.30 22.14 -18.51
N TYR A 35 7.09 21.81 -18.06
CA TYR A 35 6.02 21.35 -18.93
C TYR A 35 5.54 22.43 -19.91
N LYS A 36 5.22 22.02 -21.14
CA LYS A 36 4.74 22.90 -22.21
C LYS A 36 3.22 23.15 -22.12
N ASN A 37 2.46 22.11 -21.79
CA ASN A 37 1.00 22.10 -21.94
C ASN A 37 0.23 22.07 -20.61
N VAL A 38 0.94 22.03 -19.48
CA VAL A 38 0.38 21.99 -18.12
C VAL A 38 1.21 22.87 -17.18
N ALA A 39 0.71 23.08 -15.96
CA ALA A 39 1.39 23.88 -14.95
C ALA A 39 2.82 23.39 -14.72
N GLN A 40 3.77 24.33 -14.74
CA GLN A 40 5.18 24.03 -14.49
C GLN A 40 5.43 23.76 -13.00
N LEU A 41 6.44 22.93 -12.76
CA LEU A 41 6.91 22.58 -11.42
C LEU A 41 8.40 22.97 -11.34
N PRO A 42 8.79 23.97 -10.54
CA PRO A 42 10.19 24.41 -10.49
C PRO A 42 11.12 23.40 -9.78
N ASN A 43 10.62 22.63 -8.82
CA ASN A 43 11.46 21.80 -7.94
C ASN A 43 11.88 20.42 -8.49
N PRO A 44 11.12 19.70 -9.35
CA PRO A 44 11.52 18.36 -9.78
C PRO A 44 12.92 18.21 -10.40
N PRO A 45 13.44 19.15 -11.22
CA PRO A 45 14.83 19.08 -11.68
C PRO A 45 15.86 19.20 -10.54
N ILE A 46 15.55 19.99 -9.51
CA ILE A 46 16.38 20.16 -8.30
C ILE A 46 16.38 18.85 -7.50
N ASP A 47 15.19 18.32 -7.28
CA ASP A 47 14.96 17.05 -6.57
C ASP A 47 15.73 15.89 -7.19
N ALA A 48 15.62 15.71 -8.52
CA ALA A 48 16.32 14.66 -9.24
C ALA A 48 17.84 14.80 -9.14
N LYS A 49 18.38 16.02 -9.26
CA LYS A 49 19.82 16.26 -9.14
C LYS A 49 20.34 15.93 -7.73
N ALA A 50 19.58 16.32 -6.70
CA ALA A 50 19.93 16.02 -5.31
C ALA A 50 19.90 14.51 -5.06
N MET A 51 18.84 13.82 -5.49
CA MET A 51 18.70 12.38 -5.37
C MET A 51 19.83 11.62 -6.10
N ALA A 52 20.13 12.00 -7.34
CA ALA A 52 21.19 11.36 -8.11
C ALA A 52 22.56 11.51 -7.45
N SER A 53 22.87 12.68 -6.90
CA SER A 53 24.12 12.92 -6.16
C SER A 53 24.20 12.04 -4.91
N THR A 54 23.11 11.98 -4.14
CA THR A 54 22.99 11.13 -2.95
C THR A 54 23.17 9.65 -3.27
N LEU A 55 22.55 9.15 -4.34
CA LEU A 55 22.63 7.73 -4.73
C LEU A 55 24.02 7.34 -5.24
N ARG A 56 24.70 8.23 -5.99
CA ARG A 56 26.11 8.02 -6.39
C ARG A 56 27.02 7.86 -5.17
N ASN A 57 26.81 8.67 -4.13
CA ASN A 57 27.61 8.61 -2.91
C ASN A 57 27.46 7.29 -2.14
N VAL A 58 26.35 6.57 -2.33
CA VAL A 58 26.11 5.24 -1.74
C VAL A 58 26.27 4.10 -2.75
N GLY A 59 27.01 4.36 -3.84
CA GLY A 59 27.51 3.32 -4.75
C GLY A 59 26.57 2.90 -5.89
N PHE A 60 25.55 3.70 -6.21
CA PHE A 60 24.72 3.43 -7.39
C PHE A 60 25.37 3.96 -8.67
N GLU A 61 25.25 3.17 -9.74
CA GLU A 61 25.34 3.70 -11.11
C GLU A 61 24.02 4.41 -11.44
N VAL A 62 24.07 5.73 -11.65
CA VAL A 62 22.86 6.55 -11.82
C VAL A 62 22.69 7.00 -13.28
N ILE A 63 21.56 6.60 -13.87
CA ILE A 63 21.02 7.13 -15.13
C ILE A 63 20.07 8.27 -14.75
N GLU A 64 20.50 9.52 -14.93
CA GLU A 64 19.70 10.69 -14.57
C GLU A 64 19.19 11.47 -15.81
N GLY A 65 18.15 12.28 -15.61
CA GLY A 65 17.72 13.27 -16.59
C GLY A 65 16.75 14.30 -16.02
N SER A 66 16.66 15.45 -16.68
CA SER A 66 15.77 16.53 -16.26
C SER A 66 15.04 17.11 -17.46
N ASN A 67 13.76 17.43 -17.27
CA ASN A 67 12.89 18.01 -18.29
C ASN A 67 12.90 17.21 -19.61
N LEU A 68 12.78 15.90 -19.50
CA LEU A 68 12.89 14.99 -20.62
C LEU A 68 11.59 14.98 -21.44
N SER A 69 11.74 15.05 -22.76
CA SER A 69 10.68 14.68 -23.71
C SER A 69 10.37 13.19 -23.66
N ARG A 70 9.26 12.78 -24.27
CA ARG A 70 8.84 11.38 -24.32
C ARG A 70 9.93 10.46 -24.88
N ASP A 71 10.55 10.87 -25.98
CA ASP A 71 11.55 10.04 -26.66
C ASP A 71 12.84 9.96 -25.85
N GLN A 72 13.25 11.08 -25.23
CA GLN A 72 14.40 11.10 -24.32
C GLN A 72 14.17 10.24 -23.06
N MET A 73 12.97 10.27 -22.48
CA MET A 73 12.60 9.39 -21.37
C MET A 73 12.70 7.93 -21.80
N THR A 74 12.15 7.59 -22.97
CA THR A 74 12.16 6.23 -23.51
C THR A 74 13.59 5.75 -23.72
N GLU A 75 14.46 6.55 -24.32
CA GLU A 75 15.87 6.23 -24.53
C GLU A 75 16.59 5.94 -23.20
N LYS A 76 16.39 6.80 -22.20
CA LYS A 76 16.98 6.64 -20.86
C LYS A 76 16.43 5.42 -20.13
N LEU A 77 15.15 5.10 -20.29
CA LEU A 77 14.54 3.89 -19.73
C LEU A 77 15.11 2.62 -20.36
N LEU A 78 15.34 2.63 -21.68
CA LEU A 78 16.00 1.53 -22.37
C LEU A 78 17.44 1.34 -21.87
N ASP A 79 18.17 2.44 -21.62
CA ASP A 79 19.51 2.36 -21.03
C ASP A 79 19.48 1.82 -19.60
N PHE A 80 18.54 2.31 -18.79
CA PHE A 80 18.32 1.80 -17.43
C PHE A 80 17.99 0.31 -17.43
N GLY A 81 17.07 -0.17 -18.26
CA GLY A 81 16.69 -1.58 -18.31
C GLY A 81 17.87 -2.50 -18.63
N ARG A 82 18.70 -2.14 -19.62
CA ARG A 82 19.94 -2.88 -19.94
C ARG A 82 20.90 -2.93 -18.75
N LYS A 83 21.02 -1.83 -18.00
CA LYS A 83 21.92 -1.72 -16.85
C LYS A 83 21.32 -2.30 -15.56
N ALA A 84 20.01 -2.41 -15.43
CA ALA A 84 19.36 -2.99 -14.26
C ALA A 84 19.26 -4.52 -14.34
N GLN A 85 19.42 -5.10 -15.54
CA GLN A 85 19.34 -6.55 -15.74
C GLN A 85 20.36 -7.30 -14.86
N GLY A 86 19.85 -8.17 -13.97
CA GLY A 86 20.66 -8.94 -13.02
C GLY A 86 21.35 -8.09 -11.95
N SER A 87 20.87 -6.87 -11.69
CA SER A 87 21.34 -6.03 -10.59
C SER A 87 20.85 -6.55 -9.24
N ASP A 88 21.63 -6.32 -8.19
CA ASP A 88 21.23 -6.64 -6.82
C ASP A 88 20.16 -5.67 -6.33
N ILE A 89 20.31 -4.39 -6.68
CA ILE A 89 19.33 -3.34 -6.37
C ILE A 89 19.12 -2.47 -7.62
N ALA A 90 17.87 -2.43 -8.08
CA ALA A 90 17.41 -1.43 -9.03
C ALA A 90 16.56 -0.40 -8.29
N LEU A 91 16.86 0.88 -8.50
CA LEU A 91 16.10 2.00 -7.92
C LEU A 91 15.50 2.86 -9.03
N PHE A 92 14.22 3.15 -8.93
CA PHE A 92 13.50 4.05 -9.81
C PHE A 92 13.01 5.25 -9.01
N TYR A 93 13.45 6.45 -9.39
CA TYR A 93 13.02 7.70 -8.80
C TYR A 93 12.48 8.63 -9.89
N TYR A 94 11.30 9.18 -9.65
CA TYR A 94 10.71 10.17 -10.53
C TYR A 94 10.04 11.30 -9.72
N ALA A 95 10.35 12.54 -10.10
CA ALA A 95 9.67 13.74 -9.64
C ALA A 95 8.99 14.47 -10.82
N GLY A 96 7.74 14.88 -10.63
CA GLY A 96 7.00 15.61 -11.66
C GLY A 96 5.49 15.36 -11.64
N HIS A 97 4.84 15.58 -12.79
CA HIS A 97 3.45 15.20 -12.99
C HIS A 97 3.34 13.71 -13.29
N GLY A 98 2.38 13.07 -12.63
CA GLY A 98 1.93 11.72 -12.90
C GLY A 98 0.41 11.68 -12.80
N ILE A 99 -0.24 10.87 -13.63
CA ILE A 99 -1.69 10.74 -13.69
C ILE A 99 -2.11 9.27 -13.60
N ALA A 100 -3.29 9.03 -13.03
CA ALA A 100 -3.98 7.76 -13.14
C ALA A 100 -5.12 7.84 -14.16
N VAL A 101 -5.18 6.87 -15.07
CA VAL A 101 -6.27 6.73 -16.05
C VAL A 101 -6.73 5.29 -16.05
N SER A 102 -8.01 5.06 -15.74
CA SER A 102 -8.60 3.72 -15.65
C SER A 102 -7.81 2.76 -14.71
N GLY A 103 -7.28 3.29 -13.60
CA GLY A 103 -6.51 2.52 -12.60
C GLY A 103 -5.05 2.24 -12.97
N THR A 104 -4.56 2.72 -14.11
CA THR A 104 -3.16 2.59 -14.53
C THR A 104 -2.42 3.91 -14.35
N ASN A 105 -1.20 3.85 -13.84
CA ASN A 105 -0.38 5.03 -13.58
C ASN A 105 0.53 5.39 -14.75
N TYR A 106 0.63 6.68 -15.04
CA TYR A 106 1.43 7.22 -16.12
C TYR A 106 2.29 8.40 -15.66
N LEU A 107 3.54 8.46 -16.11
CA LEU A 107 4.43 9.62 -15.97
C LEU A 107 4.28 10.53 -17.18
N LEU A 108 4.33 11.85 -16.95
CA LEU A 108 4.21 12.84 -18.01
C LEU A 108 5.60 13.35 -18.43
N PRO A 109 5.98 13.16 -19.71
CA PRO A 109 7.05 13.93 -20.32
C PRO A 109 6.75 15.43 -20.38
N VAL A 110 7.77 16.28 -20.50
CA VAL A 110 7.56 17.75 -20.53
C VAL A 110 6.82 18.24 -21.78
N ASP A 111 6.87 17.46 -22.85
CA ASP A 111 6.21 17.72 -24.13
C ASP A 111 4.85 17.02 -24.28
N ALA A 112 4.36 16.34 -23.23
CA ALA A 112 3.07 15.66 -23.26
C ALA A 112 1.93 16.62 -23.62
N ASP A 113 1.18 16.29 -24.69
CA ASP A 113 -0.05 16.99 -25.11
C ASP A 113 -1.21 15.98 -25.08
N ILE A 114 -1.94 15.94 -23.97
CA ILE A 114 -3.02 14.98 -23.74
C ILE A 114 -4.37 15.67 -23.98
N LYS A 115 -5.08 15.25 -25.02
CA LYS A 115 -6.42 15.78 -25.38
C LYS A 115 -7.53 14.79 -25.06
N SER A 116 -7.19 13.50 -24.96
CA SER A 116 -8.11 12.40 -24.71
C SER A 116 -7.43 11.27 -23.93
N GLU A 117 -8.22 10.34 -23.38
CA GLU A 117 -7.70 9.10 -22.78
C GLU A 117 -6.95 8.24 -23.80
N MET A 118 -7.35 8.30 -25.08
CA MET A 118 -6.70 7.56 -26.15
C MET A 118 -5.25 8.01 -26.33
N ASP A 119 -4.96 9.32 -26.23
CA ASP A 119 -3.59 9.84 -26.36
C ASP A 119 -2.68 9.27 -25.28
N VAL A 120 -3.19 9.14 -24.04
CA VAL A 120 -2.47 8.52 -22.93
C VAL A 120 -2.13 7.07 -23.25
N LYS A 121 -3.12 6.29 -23.71
CA LYS A 121 -2.96 4.85 -23.99
C LYS A 121 -2.13 4.57 -25.25
N LEU A 122 -2.17 5.45 -26.24
CA LEU A 122 -1.40 5.34 -27.49
C LEU A 122 0.04 5.86 -27.35
N GLY A 123 0.39 6.43 -26.21
CA GLY A 123 1.79 6.63 -25.83
C GLY A 123 2.21 8.07 -25.56
N ALA A 124 1.31 9.06 -25.45
CA ALA A 124 1.69 10.42 -25.05
C ALA A 124 2.25 10.51 -23.62
N ALA A 125 2.05 9.47 -22.80
CA ALA A 125 2.58 9.32 -21.46
C ALA A 125 3.29 7.97 -21.29
N ILE A 126 4.10 7.83 -20.25
CA ILE A 126 4.86 6.60 -19.96
C ILE A 126 4.12 5.78 -18.92
N ASN A 127 3.69 4.56 -19.26
CA ASN A 127 3.03 3.64 -18.34
C ASN A 127 4.04 3.15 -17.28
N ILE A 128 3.78 3.45 -15.99
CA ILE A 128 4.70 3.10 -14.89
C ILE A 128 4.74 1.58 -14.69
N ASP A 129 3.57 0.94 -14.62
CA ASP A 129 3.46 -0.50 -14.32
C ASP A 129 4.27 -1.32 -15.32
N LEU A 130 4.08 -1.05 -16.61
CA LEU A 130 4.83 -1.68 -17.70
C LEU A 130 6.32 -1.32 -17.64
N THR A 131 6.65 -0.06 -17.35
CA THR A 131 8.05 0.38 -17.29
C THR A 131 8.82 -0.37 -16.21
N LEU A 132 8.26 -0.49 -15.00
CA LEU A 132 8.92 -1.17 -13.89
C LEU A 132 9.06 -2.67 -14.17
N GLU A 133 8.03 -3.30 -14.74
CA GLU A 133 8.08 -4.70 -15.14
C GLU A 133 9.21 -4.96 -16.16
N GLN A 134 9.29 -4.12 -17.20
CA GLN A 134 10.26 -4.30 -18.30
C GLN A 134 11.69 -3.89 -17.93
N THR A 135 11.86 -2.91 -17.04
CA THR A 135 13.21 -2.37 -16.73
C THR A 135 13.82 -2.96 -15.47
N MET A 136 13.02 -3.45 -14.53
CA MET A 136 13.50 -3.93 -13.23
C MET A 136 13.13 -5.38 -12.94
N GLY A 137 12.47 -6.08 -13.87
CA GLY A 137 11.96 -7.44 -13.68
C GLY A 137 12.97 -8.42 -13.06
N ASP A 138 14.21 -8.40 -13.58
CA ASP A 138 15.31 -9.29 -13.19
C ASP A 138 16.12 -8.82 -11.96
N ALA A 139 15.81 -7.66 -11.38
CA ALA A 139 16.51 -7.16 -10.20
C ALA A 139 16.02 -7.87 -8.93
N LYS A 140 16.95 -8.22 -8.03
CA LYS A 140 16.61 -8.90 -6.76
C LYS A 140 15.79 -8.00 -5.85
N VAL A 141 16.20 -6.75 -5.73
CA VAL A 141 15.51 -5.70 -4.98
C VAL A 141 15.13 -4.56 -5.92
N LYS A 142 13.85 -4.18 -5.87
CA LYS A 142 13.26 -3.11 -6.67
C LYS A 142 12.76 -2.02 -5.75
N LEU A 143 13.37 -0.85 -5.79
CA LEU A 143 12.96 0.30 -4.99
C LEU A 143 12.37 1.35 -5.91
N VAL A 144 11.14 1.78 -5.66
CA VAL A 144 10.43 2.74 -6.50
C VAL A 144 9.95 3.89 -5.65
N PHE A 145 10.40 5.09 -5.96
CA PHE A 145 10.08 6.33 -5.26
C PHE A 145 9.45 7.33 -6.23
N LEU A 146 8.18 7.66 -6.01
CA LEU A 146 7.40 8.52 -6.89
C LEU A 146 7.05 9.81 -6.15
N ASP A 147 7.79 10.87 -6.45
CA ASP A 147 7.47 12.24 -6.06
C ASP A 147 6.58 12.92 -7.11
N ALA A 148 5.52 12.19 -7.42
CA ALA A 148 4.56 12.52 -8.45
C ALA A 148 3.21 11.98 -8.02
N CYS A 149 2.21 12.85 -7.99
CA CYS A 149 0.80 12.57 -7.71
C CYS A 149 0.16 13.95 -7.70
N ARG A 150 -0.16 14.50 -8.86
CA ARG A 150 -0.87 15.78 -8.91
C ARG A 150 -2.24 15.56 -9.52
N ASP A 151 -3.19 16.41 -9.17
CA ASP A 151 -4.49 16.47 -9.84
C ASP A 151 -4.26 16.37 -11.35
N ASN A 152 -4.99 15.48 -12.02
CA ASN A 152 -4.77 15.23 -13.44
C ASN A 152 -5.01 16.55 -14.20
N PRO A 153 -3.96 17.21 -14.73
CA PRO A 153 -4.09 18.54 -15.31
C PRO A 153 -4.89 18.53 -16.62
N PHE A 154 -5.12 17.34 -17.17
CA PHE A 154 -5.91 17.11 -18.37
C PHE A 154 -7.32 16.60 -18.08
N ALA A 155 -7.70 16.41 -16.80
CA ALA A 155 -9.01 15.84 -16.43
C ALA A 155 -10.18 16.61 -17.05
N ALA A 156 -10.12 17.95 -17.05
CA ALA A 156 -11.17 18.78 -17.64
C ALA A 156 -11.26 18.61 -19.17
N LYS A 157 -10.11 18.57 -19.87
CA LYS A 157 -10.04 18.39 -21.33
C LYS A 157 -10.48 16.99 -21.76
N ILE A 158 -10.10 15.96 -21.00
CA ILE A 158 -10.48 14.55 -21.28
C ILE A 158 -11.99 14.36 -21.07
N LYS A 159 -12.55 14.94 -20.00
CA LYS A 159 -13.99 14.88 -19.72
C LYS A 159 -14.82 15.63 -20.76
N SER A 160 -14.38 16.81 -21.23
CA SER A 160 -15.11 17.58 -22.25
C SER A 160 -15.12 16.91 -23.62
N ASN A 161 -14.06 16.17 -23.97
CA ASN A 161 -13.93 15.51 -25.28
C ASN A 161 -14.53 14.09 -25.31
N SER A 162 -14.93 13.54 -24.17
CA SER A 162 -15.53 12.20 -24.07
C SER A 162 -17.06 12.28 -24.11
N ALA A 163 -17.62 12.55 -25.29
CA ALA A 163 -19.06 12.80 -25.47
C ALA A 163 -19.98 11.57 -25.22
N THR A 164 -19.44 10.35 -25.03
CA THR A 164 -20.26 9.11 -24.98
C THR A 164 -19.82 8.03 -24.00
N ARG A 165 -18.78 8.25 -23.17
CA ARG A 165 -18.36 7.27 -22.13
C ARG A 165 -17.97 7.98 -20.83
N SER A 166 -18.43 7.45 -19.70
CA SER A 166 -18.00 7.86 -18.37
C SER A 166 -16.53 7.50 -18.17
N VAL A 167 -15.62 8.41 -18.54
CA VAL A 167 -14.19 8.25 -18.28
C VAL A 167 -13.93 8.54 -16.80
N ASN A 168 -13.48 7.52 -16.06
CA ASN A 168 -13.07 7.68 -14.67
C ASN A 168 -11.64 8.24 -14.64
N VAL A 169 -11.54 9.56 -14.46
CA VAL A 169 -10.28 10.27 -14.25
C VAL A 169 -10.12 10.51 -12.75
N GLN A 170 -9.16 9.82 -12.13
CA GLN A 170 -8.83 9.98 -10.71
C GLN A 170 -7.84 11.14 -10.51
N SER A 171 -7.94 11.83 -9.37
CA SER A 171 -6.89 12.72 -8.89
C SER A 171 -5.69 11.89 -8.40
N GLY A 172 -4.46 12.33 -8.66
CA GLY A 172 -3.24 11.63 -8.22
C GLY A 172 -3.01 10.26 -8.89
N LEU A 173 -2.08 9.48 -8.33
CA LEU A 173 -1.80 8.11 -8.77
C LEU A 173 -2.71 7.08 -8.08
N ALA A 174 -3.00 5.99 -8.79
CA ALA A 174 -3.68 4.81 -8.29
C ALA A 174 -2.71 3.91 -7.51
N GLU A 175 -3.27 3.01 -6.70
CA GLU A 175 -2.48 1.97 -6.02
C GLU A 175 -1.88 0.99 -7.03
N MET A 176 -0.59 0.66 -6.86
CA MET A 176 0.13 -0.29 -7.71
C MET A 176 0.27 -1.63 -7.01
N LYS A 177 0.32 -2.73 -7.78
CA LYS A 177 0.64 -4.05 -7.22
C LYS A 177 2.16 -4.27 -7.30
N SER A 178 2.81 -4.61 -6.20
CA SER A 178 4.22 -5.00 -6.18
C SER A 178 4.41 -6.49 -6.46
N GLY A 179 5.38 -6.82 -7.32
CA GLY A 179 5.96 -8.17 -7.36
C GLY A 179 6.85 -8.45 -6.13
N GLU A 180 7.36 -9.67 -6.02
CA GLU A 180 8.34 -10.05 -4.99
C GLU A 180 9.58 -9.14 -5.05
N GLY A 181 10.16 -8.83 -3.88
CA GLY A 181 11.36 -8.02 -3.78
C GLY A 181 11.16 -6.54 -4.12
N THR A 182 9.93 -6.03 -4.10
CA THR A 182 9.61 -4.66 -4.50
C THR A 182 9.11 -3.81 -3.34
N LEU A 183 9.67 -2.61 -3.18
CA LEU A 183 9.15 -1.52 -2.35
C LEU A 183 8.73 -0.36 -3.25
N ILE A 184 7.48 0.07 -3.14
CA ILE A 184 6.97 1.25 -3.84
C ILE A 184 6.52 2.27 -2.80
N ALA A 185 7.00 3.49 -2.94
CA ALA A 185 6.64 4.62 -2.10
C ALA A 185 6.26 5.84 -2.94
N PHE A 186 5.12 6.42 -2.59
CA PHE A 186 4.54 7.62 -3.17
C PHE A 186 4.68 8.77 -2.17
N ALA A 187 4.92 9.98 -2.69
CA ALA A 187 5.02 11.18 -1.86
C ALA A 187 3.75 11.48 -1.06
N THR A 188 2.58 11.01 -1.51
CA THR A 188 1.29 11.19 -0.84
C THR A 188 0.39 9.96 -1.03
N GLY A 189 -0.75 9.92 -0.33
CA GLY A 189 -1.74 8.84 -0.45
C GLY A 189 -2.42 8.76 -1.83
N PRO A 190 -2.99 7.60 -2.19
CA PRO A 190 -3.78 7.46 -3.42
C PRO A 190 -4.91 8.49 -3.45
N GLY A 191 -5.14 9.13 -4.59
CA GLY A 191 -6.16 10.17 -4.70
C GLY A 191 -5.75 11.56 -4.16
N GLN A 192 -4.58 11.69 -3.53
CA GLN A 192 -4.11 12.95 -2.94
C GLN A 192 -3.04 13.62 -3.81
N THR A 193 -2.84 14.92 -3.60
CA THR A 193 -1.83 15.72 -4.32
C THR A 193 -0.58 15.93 -3.48
N ALA A 194 0.61 15.74 -4.06
CA ALA A 194 1.89 16.02 -3.41
C ALA A 194 2.26 17.51 -3.54
N LEU A 195 2.88 18.07 -2.49
CA LEU A 195 3.34 19.44 -2.44
C LEU A 195 4.69 19.58 -3.15
N ASP A 196 4.83 20.60 -4.00
CA ASP A 196 6.11 20.95 -4.61
C ASP A 196 7.12 21.45 -3.57
N GLY A 197 6.63 22.11 -2.52
CA GLY A 197 7.47 22.81 -1.54
C GLY A 197 7.71 24.27 -1.93
N GLN A 198 8.67 24.90 -1.26
CA GLN A 198 9.11 26.25 -1.60
C GLN A 198 9.98 26.19 -2.86
N GLU A 199 9.79 27.14 -3.77
CA GLU A 199 10.58 27.24 -4.99
C GLU A 199 12.08 27.34 -4.69
N GLY A 200 12.89 26.61 -5.46
CA GLY A 200 14.34 26.61 -5.34
C GLY A 200 14.90 25.63 -4.31
N ASN A 201 14.03 24.92 -3.58
CA ASN A 201 14.39 23.88 -2.63
C ASN A 201 13.89 22.51 -3.09
N ASN A 202 14.43 21.44 -2.51
CA ASN A 202 13.85 20.11 -2.70
C ASN A 202 12.41 20.06 -2.15
N SER A 203 11.56 19.23 -2.76
CA SER A 203 10.24 18.92 -2.23
C SER A 203 10.33 18.32 -0.81
N PRO A 204 9.27 18.41 0.00
CA PRO A 204 9.25 17.80 1.33
C PRO A 204 9.55 16.30 1.29
N PHE A 205 9.02 15.58 0.30
CA PHE A 205 9.24 14.15 0.17
C PHE A 205 10.69 13.83 -0.19
N THR A 206 11.24 14.51 -1.20
CA THR A 206 12.61 14.24 -1.66
C THR A 206 13.64 14.62 -0.61
N ARG A 207 13.45 15.73 0.10
CA ARG A 207 14.30 16.14 1.22
C ARG A 207 14.32 15.08 2.31
N ALA A 208 13.14 14.69 2.80
CA ALA A 208 13.04 13.64 3.81
C ALA A 208 13.61 12.31 3.33
N LEU A 209 13.41 11.96 2.06
CA LEU A 209 13.94 10.73 1.48
C LEU A 209 15.47 10.72 1.53
N ILE A 210 16.12 11.75 0.99
CA ILE A 210 17.58 11.91 0.99
C ILE A 210 18.14 11.88 2.42
N ASP A 211 17.49 12.55 3.37
CA ASP A 211 17.95 12.62 4.76
C ASP A 211 17.95 11.25 5.47
N ASN A 212 17.09 10.32 5.05
CA ASN A 212 16.85 9.08 5.79
C ASN A 212 17.38 7.83 5.10
N ILE A 213 17.31 7.73 3.76
CA ILE A 213 17.63 6.47 3.06
C ILE A 213 19.12 6.16 3.02
N THR A 214 19.98 7.18 3.16
CA THR A 214 21.44 7.01 3.16
C THR A 214 22.05 7.04 4.56
N LYS A 215 21.22 7.02 5.62
CA LYS A 215 21.72 6.91 6.99
C LYS A 215 22.45 5.57 7.16
N PRO A 216 23.72 5.58 7.62
CA PRO A 216 24.48 4.34 7.80
C PRO A 216 23.76 3.37 8.74
N GLY A 217 23.64 2.11 8.33
CA GLY A 217 23.06 1.04 9.14
C GLY A 217 21.54 1.10 9.30
N VAL A 218 20.85 2.01 8.61
CA VAL A 218 19.38 2.09 8.63
C VAL A 218 18.81 1.23 7.50
N GLU A 219 17.89 0.35 7.88
CA GLU A 219 17.15 -0.50 6.95
C GLU A 219 16.10 0.33 6.19
N ILE A 220 15.82 0.00 4.92
CA ILE A 220 15.00 0.84 4.03
C ILE A 220 13.56 1.03 4.52
N GLN A 221 12.90 0.02 5.09
CA GLN A 221 11.54 0.15 5.63
C GLN A 221 11.53 1.04 6.88
N GLN A 222 12.56 0.95 7.73
CA GLN A 222 12.75 1.87 8.85
C GLN A 222 12.98 3.31 8.34
N ALA A 223 13.84 3.50 7.34
CA ALA A 223 14.06 4.80 6.72
C ALA A 223 12.75 5.39 6.20
N MET A 224 11.92 4.59 5.51
CA MET A 224 10.61 5.04 5.01
C MET A 224 9.63 5.41 6.12
N THR A 225 9.73 4.79 7.29
CA THR A 225 8.95 5.21 8.47
C THR A 225 9.37 6.59 8.94
N SER A 226 10.68 6.88 8.98
CA SER A 226 11.20 8.21 9.28
C SER A 226 10.82 9.24 8.22
N VAL A 227 10.88 8.89 6.93
CA VAL A 227 10.42 9.74 5.82
C VAL A 227 8.96 10.15 6.00
N ARG A 228 8.08 9.18 6.31
CA ARG A 228 6.66 9.44 6.57
C ARG A 228 6.46 10.42 7.73
N ALA A 229 7.17 10.20 8.84
CA ALA A 229 7.08 11.08 10.00
C ALA A 229 7.56 12.50 9.68
N GLN A 230 8.70 12.63 9.00
CA GLN A 230 9.30 13.92 8.65
C GLN A 230 8.41 14.71 7.69
N VAL A 231 7.91 14.10 6.61
CA VAL A 231 7.00 14.79 5.66
C VAL A 231 5.71 15.20 6.35
N ASN A 232 5.14 14.33 7.19
CA ASN A 232 3.90 14.64 7.91
C ASN A 232 4.09 15.81 8.88
N GLU A 233 5.25 15.94 9.51
CA GLU A 233 5.58 17.07 10.39
C GLU A 233 5.85 18.36 9.59
N GLU A 234 6.74 18.30 8.59
CA GLU A 234 7.13 19.46 7.77
C GLU A 234 5.93 20.08 7.02
N THR A 235 4.98 19.25 6.62
CA THR A 235 3.77 19.69 5.90
C THR A 235 2.60 20.00 6.85
N ARG A 236 2.80 19.99 8.17
CA ARG A 236 1.75 20.20 9.19
C ARG A 236 0.55 19.28 8.99
N LYS A 237 0.83 18.00 8.70
CA LYS A 237 -0.13 16.93 8.38
C LYS A 237 -0.88 17.13 7.06
N GLY A 238 -0.36 17.97 6.16
CA GLY A 238 -0.91 18.22 4.83
C GLY A 238 -0.54 17.16 3.79
N GLN A 239 0.52 16.39 4.04
CA GLN A 239 0.98 15.32 3.17
C GLN A 239 1.46 14.12 4.00
N LEU A 240 1.03 12.92 3.61
CA LEU A 240 1.47 11.68 4.25
C LEU A 240 1.94 10.70 3.17
N PRO A 241 3.25 10.43 3.07
CA PRO A 241 3.77 9.47 2.11
C PRO A 241 3.16 8.09 2.29
N TRP A 242 2.74 7.49 1.19
CA TRP A 242 2.12 6.16 1.16
C TRP A 242 3.02 5.18 0.44
N GLY A 243 2.80 3.88 0.63
CA GLY A 243 3.62 2.86 -0.01
C GLY A 243 3.40 1.48 0.56
N HIS A 244 3.80 0.47 -0.21
CA HIS A 244 3.74 -0.93 0.14
C HIS A 244 5.09 -1.61 -0.15
N THR A 245 5.32 -2.73 0.50
CA THR A 245 6.58 -3.46 0.46
C THR A 245 6.32 -4.95 0.44
N ASN A 246 6.93 -5.61 -0.53
CA ASN A 246 7.02 -7.06 -0.67
C ASN A 246 8.49 -7.50 -0.61
N LEU A 247 9.32 -6.78 0.14
CA LEU A 247 10.71 -7.16 0.41
C LEU A 247 10.74 -8.42 1.28
N THR A 248 11.59 -9.38 0.92
CA THR A 248 11.74 -10.67 1.63
C THR A 248 12.90 -10.68 2.62
N GLY A 249 13.72 -9.63 2.62
CA GLY A 249 14.85 -9.47 3.53
C GLY A 249 15.19 -8.01 3.77
N SER A 250 16.05 -7.77 4.75
CA SER A 250 16.50 -6.42 5.12
C SER A 250 17.37 -5.82 4.01
N VAL A 251 17.07 -4.60 3.59
CA VAL A 251 17.82 -3.89 2.56
C VAL A 251 18.47 -2.65 3.18
N TYR A 252 19.78 -2.52 3.01
CA TYR A 252 20.56 -1.38 3.47
C TYR A 252 21.20 -0.67 2.27
N LEU A 253 20.91 0.61 2.12
CA LEU A 253 21.54 1.43 1.07
C LEU A 253 22.92 1.91 1.46
N ASN A 254 23.12 2.19 2.75
CA ASN A 254 24.42 2.55 3.32
C ASN A 254 24.73 1.64 4.51
N GLN A 255 25.78 0.83 4.40
CA GLN A 255 26.19 -0.07 5.47
C GLN A 255 26.70 0.74 6.67
N ALA A 256 26.48 0.26 7.90
CA ALA A 256 27.13 0.84 9.06
C ALA A 256 28.66 0.67 8.91
N PRO A 257 29.49 1.63 9.34
CA PRO A 257 30.93 1.43 9.37
C PRO A 257 31.23 0.21 10.23
N THR A 258 31.67 -0.89 9.60
CA THR A 258 32.24 -2.00 10.33
C THR A 258 33.58 -1.53 10.85
N THR A 259 33.64 -1.11 12.12
CA THR A 259 34.92 -0.98 12.82
C THR A 259 35.56 -2.37 12.80
N GLN A 260 36.52 -2.55 11.91
CA GLN A 260 37.28 -3.77 11.75
C GLN A 260 38.15 -3.92 13.00
N VAL A 261 37.59 -4.50 14.07
CA VAL A 261 38.37 -4.92 15.23
C VAL A 261 39.21 -6.09 14.75
N ALA A 262 40.49 -5.81 14.47
CA ALA A 262 41.49 -6.81 14.20
C ALA A 262 41.43 -7.88 15.30
N ALA A 263 41.27 -9.13 14.89
CA ALA A 263 41.15 -10.28 15.76
C ALA A 263 42.38 -10.37 16.70
N ALA A 264 42.17 -10.01 17.97
CA ALA A 264 42.99 -10.49 19.07
C ALA A 264 42.21 -11.61 19.77
N ALA A 265 42.84 -12.76 19.91
CA ALA A 265 42.30 -14.00 20.43
C ALA A 265 41.72 -13.86 21.86
N PRO A 266 40.76 -14.73 22.26
CA PRO A 266 40.08 -14.62 23.54
C PRO A 266 40.92 -15.23 24.66
N THR A 267 41.35 -14.42 25.62
CA THR A 267 41.77 -14.93 26.94
C THR A 267 40.65 -14.63 27.92
N ALA A 268 39.96 -15.68 28.34
CA ALA A 268 39.00 -15.62 29.43
C ALA A 268 39.73 -15.57 30.77
N THR A 269 39.55 -14.46 31.51
CA THR A 269 39.45 -14.48 32.97
C THR A 269 38.72 -13.20 33.41
N GLY A 270 37.63 -13.38 34.16
CA GLY A 270 36.69 -12.32 34.49
C GLY A 270 37.20 -11.34 35.54
N ILE A 271 36.41 -10.27 35.70
CA ILE A 271 35.99 -9.62 36.94
C ILE A 271 34.85 -8.67 36.54
N MET A 272 33.69 -8.80 37.18
CA MET A 272 32.62 -7.79 37.11
C MET A 272 33.11 -6.49 37.74
N PRO A 273 32.59 -5.34 37.28
CA PRO A 273 32.14 -4.33 38.23
C PRO A 273 30.62 -4.16 38.14
N ALA A 274 30.01 -4.12 39.33
CA ALA A 274 28.64 -3.70 39.52
C ALA A 274 28.50 -2.17 39.39
N ALA A 275 27.34 -1.76 38.86
CA ALA A 275 26.70 -0.43 38.89
C ALA A 275 27.50 0.73 38.24
N THR A 276 26.95 1.57 37.38
CA THR A 276 25.74 2.39 37.57
C THR A 276 25.45 3.13 36.25
N GLY A 277 24.19 3.20 35.81
CA GLY A 277 23.72 4.19 34.81
C GLY A 277 24.07 3.93 33.34
N GLY A 278 23.18 3.23 32.62
CA GLY A 278 23.24 3.07 31.16
C GLY A 278 22.86 1.68 30.66
N SER A 279 21.76 1.11 31.14
CA SER A 279 21.38 -0.29 30.84
C SER A 279 20.20 -0.44 29.86
N ASP A 280 19.60 0.65 29.39
CA ASP A 280 18.37 0.57 28.58
C ASP A 280 18.60 -0.12 27.23
N GLY A 281 19.72 0.16 26.56
CA GLY A 281 20.03 -0.45 25.26
C GLY A 281 20.36 -1.94 25.35
N VAL A 282 21.17 -2.33 26.35
CA VAL A 282 21.61 -3.72 26.53
C VAL A 282 20.47 -4.59 27.05
N GLU A 283 19.64 -4.07 27.96
CA GLU A 283 18.44 -4.77 28.40
C GLU A 283 17.44 -4.95 27.25
N LEU A 284 17.28 -3.95 26.38
CA LEU A 284 16.36 -4.00 25.23
C LEU A 284 16.83 -4.97 24.14
N GLU A 285 18.14 -5.09 23.90
CA GLU A 285 18.71 -6.11 23.02
C GLU A 285 18.57 -7.52 23.59
N TYR A 286 18.81 -7.70 24.89
CA TYR A 286 18.59 -8.98 25.56
C TYR A 286 17.10 -9.36 25.56
N TRP A 287 16.22 -8.41 25.85
CA TRP A 287 14.77 -8.62 25.78
C TRP A 287 14.31 -8.97 24.36
N ARG A 288 14.86 -8.32 23.32
CA ARG A 288 14.53 -8.63 21.92
C ARG A 288 14.87 -10.07 21.52
N SER A 289 15.93 -10.65 22.07
CA SER A 289 16.30 -12.03 21.78
C SER A 289 15.41 -13.04 22.50
N VAL A 290 14.95 -12.74 23.73
CA VAL A 290 14.14 -13.68 24.53
C VAL A 290 12.62 -13.51 24.38
N LYS A 291 12.12 -12.36 23.91
CA LYS A 291 10.67 -12.05 23.84
C LYS A 291 9.86 -12.98 22.92
N GLU A 292 10.52 -13.58 21.93
CA GLU A 292 9.91 -14.52 20.97
C GLU A 292 10.24 -15.99 21.28
N SER A 293 11.02 -16.23 22.33
CA SER A 293 11.39 -17.58 22.72
C SER A 293 10.21 -18.33 23.34
N ASN A 294 10.06 -19.59 22.95
CA ASN A 294 9.10 -20.53 23.52
C ASN A 294 9.73 -21.40 24.62
N LYS A 295 10.95 -21.08 25.07
CA LYS A 295 11.67 -21.82 26.10
C LYS A 295 11.56 -21.11 27.46
N PRO A 296 10.97 -21.75 28.50
CA PRO A 296 10.89 -21.20 29.84
C PRO A 296 12.24 -20.83 30.45
N GLU A 297 13.31 -21.54 30.07
CA GLU A 297 14.66 -21.34 30.61
C GLU A 297 15.24 -19.98 30.20
N GLU A 298 14.99 -19.53 28.96
CA GLU A 298 15.52 -18.28 28.42
C GLU A 298 14.83 -17.05 29.05
N LEU A 299 13.53 -17.15 29.36
CA LEU A 299 12.79 -16.12 30.11
C LEU A 299 13.21 -16.07 31.59
N ASN A 300 13.47 -17.22 32.22
CA ASN A 300 13.99 -17.27 33.59
C ASN A 300 15.42 -16.69 33.69
N ALA A 301 16.26 -16.91 32.67
CA ALA A 301 17.59 -16.31 32.59
C ALA A 301 17.51 -14.77 32.54
N TYR A 302 16.59 -14.22 31.74
CA TYR A 302 16.31 -12.78 31.73
C TYR A 302 15.85 -12.27 33.10
N LEU A 303 14.90 -12.96 33.76
CA LEU A 303 14.40 -12.58 35.09
C LEU A 303 15.48 -12.63 36.19
N THR A 304 16.49 -13.49 36.02
CA THR A 304 17.62 -13.63 36.94
C THR A 304 18.68 -12.55 36.69
N ALA A 305 18.96 -12.23 35.42
CA ALA A 305 19.90 -11.19 35.03
C ALA A 305 19.38 -9.78 35.30
N TYR A 306 18.06 -9.56 35.17
CA TYR A 306 17.39 -8.28 35.36
C TYR A 306 16.24 -8.38 36.37
N PRO A 307 16.53 -8.57 37.67
CA PRO A 307 15.51 -8.77 38.71
C PRO A 307 14.63 -7.53 38.94
N ASN A 308 15.08 -6.35 38.51
CA ASN A 308 14.33 -5.08 38.52
C ASN A 308 14.20 -4.47 37.10
N GLY A 309 14.34 -5.29 36.05
CA GLY A 309 14.32 -4.83 34.66
C GLY A 309 12.96 -4.32 34.18
N GLN A 310 12.98 -3.46 33.16
CA GLN A 310 11.78 -2.84 32.57
C GLN A 310 10.82 -3.89 31.96
N PHE A 311 11.33 -5.01 31.46
CA PHE A 311 10.51 -6.07 30.84
C PHE A 311 10.19 -7.25 31.78
N LYS A 312 10.50 -7.14 33.08
CA LYS A 312 10.20 -8.18 34.08
C LYS A 312 8.75 -8.64 34.07
N ALA A 313 7.80 -7.70 34.01
CA ALA A 313 6.37 -8.01 33.99
C ALA A 313 5.97 -8.80 32.73
N LEU A 314 6.55 -8.45 31.59
CA LEU A 314 6.27 -9.08 30.30
C LEU A 314 6.89 -10.49 30.22
N ALA A 315 8.09 -10.67 30.78
CA ALA A 315 8.74 -11.96 30.90
C ALA A 315 7.96 -12.94 31.78
N LEU A 316 7.42 -12.47 32.93
CA LEU A 316 6.57 -13.28 33.81
C LEU A 316 5.27 -13.71 33.12
N ALA A 317 4.62 -12.82 32.37
CA ALA A 317 3.40 -13.11 31.63
C ALA A 317 3.63 -14.18 30.53
N ARG A 318 4.76 -14.10 29.82
CA ARG A 318 5.15 -15.10 28.82
C ARG A 318 5.48 -16.45 29.45
N LEU A 319 6.19 -16.46 30.57
CA LEU A 319 6.50 -17.69 31.30
C LEU A 319 5.22 -18.40 31.77
N ALA A 320 4.21 -17.64 32.22
CA ALA A 320 2.90 -18.18 32.58
C ALA A 320 2.13 -18.73 31.36
N ALA A 321 2.20 -18.05 30.21
CA ALA A 321 1.58 -18.51 28.97
C ALA A 321 2.20 -19.81 28.44
N ILE A 322 3.53 -19.95 28.50
CA ILE A 322 4.23 -21.18 28.06
C ILE A 322 3.91 -22.36 28.98
N LYS A 323 3.81 -22.12 30.30
CA LYS A 323 3.38 -23.15 31.26
C LYS A 323 1.94 -23.61 31.08
N SER A 324 1.11 -22.86 30.35
CA SER A 324 -0.32 -23.16 30.15
C SER A 324 -0.62 -23.98 28.87
N GLY A 325 0.39 -24.28 28.03
CA GLY A 325 0.26 -25.14 26.83
C GLY A 325 -0.42 -24.47 25.61
N PRO A 326 -0.19 -24.98 24.37
CA PRO A 326 -0.63 -24.30 23.16
C PRO A 326 -2.10 -24.61 22.81
N SER A 327 -2.95 -23.58 22.74
CA SER A 327 -4.26 -23.67 22.12
C SER A 327 -4.20 -23.37 20.62
N THR A 328 -4.57 -24.37 19.83
CA THR A 328 -4.70 -24.32 18.38
C THR A 328 -6.04 -23.69 17.99
N ALA A 329 -6.12 -22.37 17.88
CA ALA A 329 -7.24 -21.70 17.20
C ALA A 329 -6.83 -20.32 16.67
N THR A 330 -7.07 -20.12 15.37
CA THR A 330 -7.06 -18.81 14.66
C THR A 330 -5.71 -18.10 14.45
N ARG A 331 -4.85 -18.71 13.64
CA ARG A 331 -3.91 -17.98 12.77
C ARG A 331 -4.67 -17.53 11.52
N THR A 332 -5.33 -16.37 11.56
CA THR A 332 -5.66 -15.49 10.41
C THR A 332 -6.46 -14.28 10.93
N LEU A 333 -5.80 -13.20 11.37
CA LEU A 333 -6.39 -11.85 11.47
C LEU A 333 -5.27 -10.79 11.52
N ASN A 334 -4.53 -10.61 10.42
CA ASN A 334 -3.68 -9.43 10.24
C ASN A 334 -4.52 -8.31 9.60
N ALA A 335 -4.93 -7.35 10.42
CA ALA A 335 -5.21 -5.98 10.03
C ALA A 335 -4.53 -5.10 11.09
N GLY A 336 -3.58 -4.30 10.63
CA GLY A 336 -2.60 -3.64 11.49
C GLY A 336 -3.21 -2.60 12.41
N VAL A 337 -2.91 -2.72 13.68
CA VAL A 337 -2.68 -1.62 14.61
C VAL A 337 -1.82 -2.19 15.74
N ASP A 338 -0.68 -1.59 16.05
CA ASP A 338 0.19 -2.05 17.15
C ASP A 338 -0.54 -1.85 18.50
N PRO A 339 -0.88 -2.92 19.25
CA PRO A 339 -1.54 -2.80 20.55
C PRO A 339 -0.75 -1.94 21.55
N ALA A 340 0.57 -1.82 21.35
CA ALA A 340 1.45 -1.00 22.19
C ALA A 340 1.28 0.52 21.99
N THR A 341 0.51 0.97 20.99
CA THR A 341 0.16 2.40 20.81
C THR A 341 -1.10 2.83 21.57
N PHE A 342 -1.74 1.94 22.35
CA PHE A 342 -2.98 2.21 23.09
C PHE A 342 -2.80 1.95 24.59
N THR A 343 -2.02 2.79 25.25
CA THR A 343 -1.86 2.76 26.72
C THR A 343 -2.98 3.50 27.47
N ASP A 344 -3.85 4.23 26.76
CA ASP A 344 -4.93 4.98 27.38
C ASP A 344 -6.10 4.06 27.74
N GLU A 345 -6.35 3.86 29.04
CA GLU A 345 -7.46 3.07 29.53
C GLU A 345 -8.80 3.60 29.00
N ALA A 346 -9.54 2.74 28.30
CA ALA A 346 -10.88 3.08 27.86
C ALA A 346 -11.85 3.00 29.04
N THR A 347 -12.37 4.14 29.46
CA THR A 347 -13.33 4.31 30.55
C THR A 347 -14.62 4.97 30.05
N GLN A 348 -15.66 5.00 30.88
CA GLN A 348 -16.91 5.69 30.56
C GLN A 348 -16.66 7.17 30.20
N VAL A 349 -15.74 7.84 30.88
CA VAL A 349 -15.38 9.25 30.61
C VAL A 349 -14.79 9.41 29.21
N THR A 350 -13.91 8.49 28.79
CA THR A 350 -13.32 8.54 27.45
C THR A 350 -14.34 8.21 26.35
N GLU A 351 -15.35 7.37 26.65
CA GLU A 351 -16.44 7.05 25.72
C GLU A 351 -17.40 8.24 25.56
N ASP A 352 -17.70 8.95 26.64
CA ASP A 352 -18.53 10.15 26.63
C ASP A 352 -17.87 11.29 25.85
N GLN A 353 -16.53 11.42 25.92
CA GLN A 353 -15.74 12.39 25.13
C GLN A 353 -15.79 12.16 23.62
N ILE A 354 -16.20 10.96 23.16
CA ILE A 354 -16.40 10.67 21.72
C ILE A 354 -17.69 11.33 21.20
N GLY A 355 -18.64 11.66 22.09
CA GLY A 355 -19.91 12.27 21.69
C GLY A 355 -20.76 11.32 20.84
N LEU A 356 -20.91 10.07 21.31
CA LEU A 356 -21.70 9.03 20.64
C LEU A 356 -23.21 9.28 20.83
N ASP A 357 -23.85 9.87 19.83
CA ASP A 357 -25.29 9.94 19.74
C ASP A 357 -25.92 8.57 19.37
N LYS A 358 -27.25 8.48 19.41
CA LYS A 358 -27.98 7.24 19.15
C LYS A 358 -27.67 6.63 17.76
N ASN A 359 -27.40 7.45 16.75
CA ASN A 359 -27.11 6.98 15.40
C ASN A 359 -25.67 6.44 15.31
N LYS A 360 -24.71 7.16 15.90
CA LYS A 360 -23.31 6.69 15.99
C LYS A 360 -23.19 5.38 16.77
N ARG A 361 -23.96 5.23 17.86
CA ARG A 361 -24.03 3.97 18.62
C ARG A 361 -24.59 2.82 17.79
N ARG A 362 -25.60 3.07 16.94
CA ARG A 362 -26.10 2.07 15.98
C ARG A 362 -25.06 1.68 14.94
N ASP A 363 -24.26 2.63 14.47
CA ASP A 363 -23.20 2.35 13.49
C ASP A 363 -22.08 1.50 14.10
N VAL A 364 -21.70 1.75 15.36
CA VAL A 364 -20.79 0.87 16.11
C VAL A 364 -21.38 -0.53 16.24
N GLN A 365 -22.67 -0.63 16.60
CA GLN A 365 -23.31 -1.93 16.76
C GLN A 365 -23.38 -2.70 15.42
N ARG A 366 -23.74 -2.02 14.33
CA ARG A 366 -23.75 -2.60 12.97
C ARG A 366 -22.38 -3.10 12.57
N ARG A 367 -21.31 -2.36 12.92
CA ARG A 367 -19.94 -2.75 12.59
C ARG A 367 -19.49 -3.97 13.40
N LEU A 368 -19.84 -4.06 14.67
CA LEU A 368 -19.61 -5.26 15.48
C LEU A 368 -20.31 -6.48 14.88
N THR A 369 -21.57 -6.34 14.44
CA THR A 369 -22.29 -7.41 13.72
C THR A 369 -21.57 -7.81 12.43
N ALA A 370 -21.12 -6.83 11.65
CA ALA A 370 -20.39 -7.11 10.42
C ALA A 370 -19.03 -7.80 10.68
N LEU A 371 -18.41 -7.55 11.84
CA LEU A 371 -17.19 -8.24 12.29
C LEU A 371 -17.46 -9.65 12.88
N GLY A 372 -18.70 -10.14 12.81
CA GLY A 372 -19.08 -11.47 13.28
C GLY A 372 -19.52 -11.53 14.75
N PHE A 373 -19.78 -10.39 15.39
CA PHE A 373 -20.35 -10.35 16.74
C PHE A 373 -21.86 -10.10 16.69
N ASP A 374 -22.66 -11.14 16.92
CA ASP A 374 -24.12 -11.04 16.89
C ASP A 374 -24.65 -10.15 18.02
N ILE A 375 -25.19 -8.97 17.66
CA ILE A 375 -25.82 -8.01 18.59
C ILE A 375 -26.98 -7.26 17.95
N ASN A 376 -27.93 -6.83 18.79
CA ASN A 376 -29.09 -6.04 18.36
C ASN A 376 -28.74 -4.54 18.20
N GLN A 377 -29.13 -3.93 17.08
CA GLN A 377 -28.84 -2.51 16.74
C GLN A 377 -29.81 -1.52 17.41
N THR A 378 -29.88 -1.57 18.73
CA THR A 378 -30.79 -0.75 19.55
C THR A 378 -30.41 0.74 19.60
N GLY A 379 -29.14 1.07 19.37
CA GLY A 379 -28.57 2.41 19.56
C GLY A 379 -28.27 2.77 21.01
N THR A 380 -28.37 1.79 21.91
CA THR A 380 -28.03 1.90 23.32
C THR A 380 -27.00 0.85 23.69
N PHE A 381 -25.92 1.25 24.38
CA PHE A 381 -24.87 0.33 24.84
C PHE A 381 -25.29 -0.31 26.16
N ASN A 382 -26.14 -1.32 26.07
CA ASN A 382 -26.55 -2.19 27.18
C ASN A 382 -25.42 -3.17 27.58
N ASP A 383 -25.62 -3.92 28.65
CA ASP A 383 -24.62 -4.88 29.18
C ASP A 383 -24.20 -5.95 28.15
N GLU A 384 -25.12 -6.31 27.26
CA GLU A 384 -24.85 -7.19 26.11
C GLU A 384 -23.84 -6.56 25.14
N THR A 385 -24.07 -5.31 24.73
CA THR A 385 -23.14 -4.56 23.85
C THR A 385 -21.78 -4.37 24.52
N ARG A 386 -21.74 -4.12 25.83
CA ARG A 386 -20.48 -3.97 26.59
C ARG A 386 -19.68 -5.27 26.64
N SER A 387 -20.37 -6.40 26.81
CA SER A 387 -19.73 -7.72 26.79
C SER A 387 -19.16 -8.06 25.42
N VAL A 388 -19.83 -7.64 24.34
CA VAL A 388 -19.33 -7.81 22.97
C VAL A 388 -18.12 -6.93 22.71
N LEU A 389 -18.14 -5.67 23.17
CA LEU A 389 -16.98 -4.77 23.10
C LEU A 389 -15.78 -5.33 23.86
N LYS A 390 -15.97 -5.95 25.04
CA LYS A 390 -14.90 -6.65 25.76
C LYS A 390 -14.30 -7.77 24.93
N ARG A 391 -15.13 -8.61 24.29
CA ARG A 391 -14.64 -9.70 23.42
C ARG A 391 -13.89 -9.17 22.22
N TRP A 392 -14.39 -8.11 21.58
CA TRP A 392 -13.68 -7.45 20.47
C TRP A 392 -12.34 -6.86 20.93
N GLN A 393 -12.30 -6.21 22.09
CA GLN A 393 -11.07 -5.70 22.70
C GLN A 393 -10.07 -6.81 22.98
N THR A 394 -10.50 -7.89 23.64
CA THR A 394 -9.65 -9.05 23.93
C THR A 394 -9.12 -9.70 22.64
N ALA A 395 -9.96 -9.84 21.61
CA ALA A 395 -9.57 -10.43 20.33
C ALA A 395 -8.50 -9.61 19.58
N ARG A 396 -8.38 -8.32 19.89
CA ARG A 396 -7.41 -7.39 19.30
C ARG A 396 -6.26 -7.01 20.25
N GLY A 397 -6.21 -7.60 21.44
CA GLY A 397 -5.17 -7.32 22.43
C GLY A 397 -5.31 -5.96 23.13
N TYR A 398 -6.50 -5.34 23.08
CA TYR A 398 -6.81 -4.12 23.84
C TYR A 398 -7.20 -4.46 25.30
N PRO A 399 -7.04 -3.52 26.25
CA PRO A 399 -7.63 -3.64 27.59
C PRO A 399 -9.15 -3.83 27.52
N SER A 400 -9.66 -4.93 28.09
CA SER A 400 -11.06 -5.36 27.99
C SER A 400 -11.98 -4.65 28.97
N SER A 401 -12.09 -3.33 28.88
CA SER A 401 -12.93 -2.51 29.76
C SER A 401 -14.41 -2.56 29.39
N GLY A 402 -14.73 -2.82 28.12
CA GLY A 402 -16.09 -2.76 27.56
C GLY A 402 -16.57 -1.35 27.22
N TYR A 403 -15.67 -0.37 27.27
CA TYR A 403 -15.86 1.01 26.83
C TYR A 403 -14.90 1.32 25.68
N LEU A 404 -15.26 2.25 24.80
CA LEU A 404 -14.38 2.68 23.71
C LEU A 404 -13.70 4.01 24.03
N ASN A 405 -12.39 4.11 23.77
CA ASN A 405 -11.71 5.41 23.65
C ASN A 405 -11.74 5.88 22.17
N LYS A 406 -11.40 7.16 21.92
CA LYS A 406 -11.48 7.78 20.57
C LYS A 406 -10.70 7.00 19.50
N LEU A 407 -9.59 6.42 19.93
CA LEU A 407 -8.67 5.66 19.10
C LEU A 407 -9.23 4.26 18.76
N GLN A 408 -9.77 3.54 19.75
CA GLN A 408 -10.45 2.26 19.57
C GLN A 408 -11.73 2.42 18.74
N HIS A 409 -12.50 3.49 18.94
CA HIS A 409 -13.66 3.80 18.11
C HIS A 409 -13.27 4.04 16.64
N LYS A 410 -12.18 4.77 16.38
CA LYS A 410 -11.66 4.94 15.02
C LYS A 410 -11.19 3.61 14.42
N ALA A 411 -10.50 2.78 15.20
CA ALA A 411 -10.05 1.45 14.78
C ALA A 411 -11.24 0.58 14.36
N LEU A 412 -12.26 0.48 15.22
CA LEU A 412 -13.50 -0.26 14.97
C LEU A 412 -14.21 0.22 13.69
N LEU A 413 -14.27 1.54 13.45
CA LEU A 413 -14.87 2.10 12.23
C LEU A 413 -14.01 1.94 10.97
N SER A 414 -12.70 1.71 11.10
CA SER A 414 -11.80 1.49 9.97
C SER A 414 -11.58 0.02 9.63
N GLU A 415 -11.97 -0.90 10.52
CA GLU A 415 -11.73 -2.34 10.39
C GLU A 415 -12.55 -2.97 9.26
N VAL A 416 -11.94 -3.20 8.10
CA VAL A 416 -12.63 -3.70 6.91
C VAL A 416 -13.19 -5.10 7.17
N VAL A 417 -14.50 -5.25 7.02
CA VAL A 417 -15.17 -6.54 7.02
C VAL A 417 -14.95 -7.13 5.63
N ALA A 418 -14.21 -8.22 5.54
CA ALA A 418 -14.22 -9.03 4.33
C ALA A 418 -15.66 -9.49 4.12
N ALA A 419 -16.31 -9.03 3.05
CA ALA A 419 -17.57 -9.59 2.63
C ALA A 419 -17.39 -11.12 2.52
N PRO A 420 -18.33 -11.94 3.02
CA PRO A 420 -18.21 -13.37 2.82
C PRO A 420 -18.12 -13.61 1.32
N ALA A 421 -17.15 -14.43 0.91
CA ALA A 421 -17.10 -14.97 -0.43
C ALA A 421 -18.49 -15.50 -0.75
N THR A 422 -19.19 -14.85 -1.67
CA THR A 422 -20.41 -15.40 -2.25
C THR A 422 -19.97 -16.65 -2.97
N ALA A 423 -20.16 -17.79 -2.31
CA ALA A 423 -20.19 -19.07 -2.98
C ALA A 423 -21.22 -18.92 -4.10
N SER A 424 -20.72 -18.87 -5.33
CA SER A 424 -21.47 -19.17 -6.52
C SER A 424 -21.95 -20.61 -6.40
N ASP A 425 -23.08 -20.81 -5.75
CA ASP A 425 -23.96 -21.94 -6.00
C ASP A 425 -25.33 -21.40 -6.42
N THR A 426 -25.33 -20.76 -7.60
CA THR A 426 -26.54 -20.47 -8.35
C THR A 426 -26.88 -21.71 -9.19
N SER A 427 -27.04 -22.85 -8.53
CA SER A 427 -27.43 -24.10 -9.19
C SER A 427 -28.16 -25.07 -8.27
N GLN A 428 -28.94 -24.58 -7.29
CA GLN A 428 -29.88 -25.48 -6.57
C GLN A 428 -31.16 -24.85 -5.99
N LYS A 429 -31.51 -23.60 -6.33
CA LYS A 429 -32.76 -22.95 -5.89
C LYS A 429 -33.79 -22.63 -7.00
N ALA A 430 -33.54 -23.07 -8.23
CA ALA A 430 -34.51 -22.99 -9.34
C ALA A 430 -35.20 -24.33 -9.68
N ALA A 431 -34.76 -25.46 -9.10
CA ALA A 431 -35.29 -26.79 -9.41
C ALA A 431 -36.17 -27.42 -8.30
N ARG A 432 -36.54 -26.68 -7.25
CA ARG A 432 -37.41 -27.18 -6.16
C ARG A 432 -38.74 -26.43 -5.98
N ARG A 433 -39.15 -25.63 -6.97
CA ARG A 433 -40.50 -25.01 -7.02
C ARG A 433 -41.41 -25.55 -8.13
N ALA A 434 -41.02 -26.63 -8.80
CA ALA A 434 -41.77 -27.25 -9.89
C ALA A 434 -42.17 -28.72 -9.67
N ALA A 435 -42.09 -29.25 -8.44
CA ALA A 435 -42.46 -30.64 -8.16
C ALA A 435 -42.99 -30.83 -6.73
N THR A 436 -44.23 -30.41 -6.47
CA THR A 436 -45.10 -31.03 -5.45
C THR A 436 -46.53 -30.54 -5.62
N ALA A 437 -47.29 -31.24 -6.48
CA ALA A 437 -48.74 -31.32 -6.34
C ALA A 437 -49.04 -32.56 -5.47
N PRO A 438 -49.93 -32.47 -4.47
CA PRO A 438 -50.73 -33.61 -4.05
C PRO A 438 -52.09 -33.56 -4.75
N ALA A 439 -52.44 -34.69 -5.37
CA ALA A 439 -53.76 -34.98 -5.90
C ALA A 439 -54.74 -35.32 -4.76
N GLN A 440 -56.01 -34.91 -4.90
CA GLN A 440 -57.23 -35.58 -4.38
C GLN A 440 -58.47 -34.93 -5.03
N SER A 441 -59.06 -35.60 -6.04
CA SER A 441 -60.41 -36.23 -6.06
C SER A 441 -61.60 -35.29 -5.77
N SER A 442 -62.50 -34.99 -6.72
CA SER A 442 -63.69 -35.80 -7.04
C SER A 442 -64.52 -35.21 -8.23
N ALA A 443 -65.20 -36.07 -8.99
CA ALA A 443 -65.99 -35.82 -10.23
C ALA A 443 -67.48 -35.44 -9.95
N PRO A 444 -68.48 -35.42 -10.89
CA PRO A 444 -68.52 -35.33 -12.38
C PRO A 444 -69.57 -34.29 -12.95
N ALA A 445 -69.70 -34.28 -14.29
CA ALA A 445 -70.39 -33.42 -15.32
C ALA A 445 -71.97 -33.38 -15.30
N PRO A 446 -72.78 -32.83 -16.29
CA PRO A 446 -72.47 -32.37 -17.68
C PRO A 446 -73.29 -31.23 -18.41
N ALA A 447 -72.79 -30.82 -19.61
CA ALA A 447 -73.44 -30.48 -20.93
C ALA A 447 -74.33 -29.21 -21.14
N PRO A 448 -74.64 -28.75 -22.41
CA PRO A 448 -74.06 -28.96 -23.77
C PRO A 448 -73.87 -27.66 -24.67
N GLN A 449 -73.34 -27.83 -25.90
CA GLN A 449 -73.11 -26.85 -27.02
C GLN A 449 -74.41 -26.48 -27.84
N PRO A 450 -74.45 -26.04 -29.16
CA PRO A 450 -73.50 -25.41 -30.14
C PRO A 450 -74.12 -24.33 -31.13
N ARG A 451 -73.35 -23.93 -32.18
CA ARG A 451 -73.68 -23.42 -33.57
C ARG A 451 -73.57 -21.89 -33.82
N SER A 452 -73.19 -21.30 -34.99
CA SER A 452 -72.59 -21.69 -36.29
C SER A 452 -72.45 -20.44 -37.23
N ASN A 453 -71.29 -20.23 -37.91
CA ASN A 453 -70.99 -19.81 -39.33
C ASN A 453 -71.80 -18.68 -40.10
N PRO A 454 -71.46 -18.26 -41.36
CA PRO A 454 -70.20 -17.80 -42.05
C PRO A 454 -70.38 -16.64 -43.10
N GLY A 455 -69.34 -16.31 -43.91
CA GLY A 455 -69.42 -15.83 -45.32
C GLY A 455 -68.56 -14.60 -45.69
N ASP A 456 -67.41 -14.77 -46.38
CA ASP A 456 -67.14 -14.53 -47.83
C ASP A 456 -66.80 -13.06 -48.20
N ALA A 457 -66.00 -12.65 -49.19
CA ALA A 457 -64.91 -13.17 -50.03
C ALA A 457 -64.49 -12.00 -50.97
N ALA A 458 -63.21 -11.93 -51.39
CA ALA A 458 -62.65 -11.20 -52.57
C ALA A 458 -62.82 -9.65 -52.64
N GLY A 459 -61.97 -8.84 -53.27
CA GLY A 459 -60.78 -9.03 -54.08
C GLY A 459 -60.41 -7.71 -54.79
N ALA A 460 -59.14 -7.62 -55.22
CA ALA A 460 -58.60 -6.81 -56.31
C ALA A 460 -58.45 -5.27 -56.22
N ALA A 461 -57.30 -4.86 -56.76
CA ALA A 461 -56.73 -3.53 -56.92
C ALA A 461 -57.27 -2.76 -58.15
N PHE A 462 -57.06 -1.43 -58.18
CA PHE A 462 -56.57 -0.60 -59.33
C PHE A 462 -56.67 0.90 -58.93
N VAL A 463 -55.57 1.68 -58.94
CA VAL A 463 -55.05 2.57 -60.02
C VAL A 463 -55.56 4.02 -59.98
N GLY A 464 -54.59 4.95 -60.04
CA GLY A 464 -54.69 6.31 -60.57
C GLY A 464 -55.33 7.33 -59.63
N GLY A 465 -54.82 8.54 -59.42
CA GLY A 465 -53.79 9.31 -60.10
C GLY A 465 -54.15 10.80 -59.99
N VAL A 466 -53.13 11.65 -59.96
CA VAL A 466 -53.11 12.95 -60.68
C VAL A 466 -53.83 14.16 -60.01
N VAL A 467 -52.97 15.10 -59.57
CA VAL A 467 -52.98 16.56 -59.82
C VAL A 467 -53.56 17.54 -58.79
N GLY A 468 -52.73 18.56 -58.55
CA GLY A 468 -53.12 19.96 -58.33
C GLY A 468 -52.97 20.39 -56.87
N GLY A 469 -52.26 21.45 -56.50
CA GLY A 469 -51.62 22.51 -57.27
C GLY A 469 -51.33 23.65 -56.29
N MET A 470 -50.13 24.22 -56.43
CA MET A 470 -49.83 25.66 -56.43
C MET A 470 -50.18 26.59 -55.25
N MET A 471 -49.12 27.33 -54.86
CA MET A 471 -49.09 28.71 -54.32
C MET A 471 -49.71 28.95 -52.92
N GLY A 472 -49.15 29.79 -52.05
CA GLY A 472 -48.04 30.76 -52.08
C GLY A 472 -47.77 31.14 -50.61
N GLY A 473 -46.56 31.58 -50.24
CA GLY A 473 -46.24 33.01 -50.08
C GLY A 473 -47.03 33.66 -48.94
N MET A 474 -46.48 34.36 -47.95
CA MET A 474 -45.28 35.18 -47.97
C MET A 474 -45.05 35.73 -46.54
N PHE A 475 -43.77 35.87 -46.21
CA PHE A 475 -43.11 36.70 -45.19
C PHE A 475 -43.87 37.86 -44.52
N ARG A 476 -43.50 38.08 -43.23
CA ARG A 476 -42.89 39.30 -42.61
C ARG A 476 -43.35 39.38 -41.15
N ARG A 477 -42.54 39.79 -40.17
CA ARG A 477 -41.14 40.25 -40.11
C ARG A 477 -40.70 40.13 -38.66
#